data_AF-A0A973NSR5-F1
#
_entry.id   AF-A0A973NSR5-F1
#
_cell.length_a   1.000
_cell.length_b   1.000
_cell.length_c   1.000
_cell.angle_alpha   90.00
_cell.angle_beta   90.00
_cell.angle_gamma   90.00
#
_symmetry.space_group_name_H-M   'P 1'
#
loop_
_entity.id
_entity.type
_entity.pdbx_description
1 polymer ?
#
loop_
_entity_poly.entity_id
_entity_poly.type
_entity_poly.pdbx_seq_one_letter_code
_entity_poly.pdbx_strand_id
1 'polypeptide(L)'
;MFATGIENSYPTINNGKTRVDEMAVCGHYDRWREDFDCVQEIGINYLRYGPPIHKTYLGPNKYDWEFTDLTFAELKRRDITPIVDLCHFGVPDWIGNFQNPDFPRLFAAYAGEFAERYPWVQLYTPINEMFICSVFSAKYGWWNEQGKTDKTFITALKHIVKANIMGMIEILKRRHDAIFIQSESSEYYHADSPAAIGRAEVLNQMRFLSLDLNYGRRVDSGMYQYLLDNGMTREEYEWFLNHRLKQHCIFGNDYYQLNEHRVFADGHTVAAGETFGYAEITRQYYNRYRLPVMHTETNLWEGQHGDEAVKWLWKEWANVLRLRNVGIPTVGFTWYSLTDQVDWDTALREQNGNVNPLGLFDLDRKIRNVGKAYKQLIADWRNVLPAQSVCLIVPIKKIGEMDEDDAAGRHLSGSGTQAKQAQNANEADDGSATGTGDHEAQA
;
A
#
# COMPACT_ATOMS: atom_id res chain seq x y z
N MET A 1 -3.63 -0.89 -16.24
CA MET A 1 -2.82 0.21 -15.69
C MET A 1 -1.35 -0.16 -15.85
N PHE A 2 -0.54 0.71 -16.46
CA PHE A 2 0.92 0.59 -16.38
C PHE A 2 1.40 1.63 -15.38
N ALA A 3 2.22 1.21 -14.43
CA ALA A 3 2.71 2.04 -13.35
C ALA A 3 4.22 1.90 -13.17
N THR A 4 4.77 2.83 -12.38
CA THR A 4 6.07 2.72 -11.71
C THR A 4 5.91 3.27 -10.30
N GLY A 5 6.94 3.20 -9.47
CA GLY A 5 6.93 3.85 -8.16
C GLY A 5 8.21 4.57 -7.78
N ILE A 6 8.09 5.51 -6.85
CA ILE A 6 9.25 6.09 -6.16
C ILE A 6 9.55 5.18 -4.97
N GLU A 7 10.82 4.82 -4.81
CA GLU A 7 11.24 4.11 -3.60
C GLU A 7 11.12 5.05 -2.40
N ASN A 8 10.17 4.73 -1.53
CA ASN A 8 9.77 5.57 -0.41
C ASN A 8 9.75 4.83 0.92
N SER A 9 10.51 3.75 1.03
CA SER A 9 10.80 3.07 2.28
C SER A 9 11.53 3.98 3.27
N TYR A 10 11.15 3.88 4.55
CA TYR A 10 11.83 4.60 5.63
C TYR A 10 11.92 3.83 6.96
N PRO A 11 12.37 2.55 6.96
CA PRO A 11 12.55 1.84 8.22
C PRO A 11 13.61 2.53 9.09
N THR A 12 13.59 2.20 10.38
CA THR A 12 14.69 2.54 11.29
C THR A 12 15.53 1.32 11.61
N ILE A 13 16.82 1.51 11.83
CA ILE A 13 17.79 0.50 12.25
C ILE A 13 18.47 0.94 13.56
N ASN A 14 19.42 0.15 14.06
CA ASN A 14 20.16 0.47 15.29
C ASN A 14 19.24 0.66 16.51
N ASN A 15 18.19 -0.14 16.62
CA ASN A 15 17.12 -0.06 17.61
C ASN A 15 16.34 1.26 17.54
N GLY A 16 15.89 1.62 16.35
CA GLY A 16 15.06 2.82 16.13
C GLY A 16 15.84 4.15 16.11
N LYS A 17 17.18 4.11 16.14
CA LYS A 17 18.02 5.33 16.28
C LYS A 17 18.40 5.96 14.95
N THR A 18 18.43 5.18 13.88
CA THR A 18 18.90 5.62 12.57
C THR A 18 17.82 5.33 11.55
N ARG A 19 17.37 6.34 10.82
CA ARG A 19 16.39 6.16 9.74
C ARG A 19 17.10 5.98 8.41
N VAL A 20 16.66 4.98 7.63
CA VAL A 20 17.09 4.76 6.25
C VAL A 20 15.98 5.30 5.35
N ASP A 21 16.06 6.56 4.93
CA ASP A 21 15.03 7.26 4.14
C ASP A 21 15.37 7.21 2.65
N GLU A 22 14.73 6.30 1.91
CA GLU A 22 15.04 6.07 0.49
C GLU A 22 14.76 7.28 -0.40
N MET A 23 13.72 8.06 -0.11
CA MET A 23 13.47 9.31 -0.83
C MET A 23 14.62 10.32 -0.63
N ALA A 24 15.32 10.28 0.50
CA ALA A 24 16.50 11.11 0.72
C ALA A 24 17.71 10.57 -0.05
N VAL A 25 18.04 9.29 0.10
CA VAL A 25 19.27 8.73 -0.49
C VAL A 25 19.18 8.59 -2.01
N CYS A 26 17.97 8.45 -2.58
CA CYS A 26 17.73 8.51 -4.03
C CYS A 26 17.59 9.96 -4.57
N GLY A 27 17.61 10.97 -3.69
CA GLY A 27 17.53 12.39 -4.05
C GLY A 27 16.15 12.88 -4.49
N HIS A 28 15.07 12.14 -4.16
CA HIS A 28 13.71 12.49 -4.58
C HIS A 28 13.25 13.84 -4.01
N TYR A 29 13.55 14.16 -2.76
CA TYR A 29 13.11 15.44 -2.15
C TYR A 29 13.55 16.68 -2.93
N ASP A 30 14.75 16.63 -3.53
CA ASP A 30 15.32 17.75 -4.29
C ASP A 30 14.99 17.67 -5.78
N ARG A 31 14.81 16.45 -6.32
CA ARG A 31 14.70 16.18 -7.77
C ARG A 31 13.34 15.63 -8.22
N TRP A 32 12.31 15.70 -7.37
CA TRP A 32 10.97 15.17 -7.67
C TRP A 32 10.37 15.68 -9.00
N ARG A 33 10.73 16.89 -9.45
CA ARG A 33 10.30 17.42 -10.75
C ARG A 33 10.88 16.63 -11.91
N GLU A 34 12.17 16.31 -11.83
CA GLU A 34 12.85 15.46 -12.83
C GLU A 34 12.30 14.03 -12.77
N ASP A 35 11.98 13.53 -11.58
CA ASP A 35 11.33 12.22 -11.44
C ASP A 35 9.96 12.21 -12.15
N PHE A 36 9.16 13.27 -12.04
CA PHE A 36 7.89 13.36 -12.77
C PHE A 36 8.08 13.53 -14.27
N ASP A 37 9.14 14.20 -14.72
CA ASP A 37 9.52 14.25 -16.14
C ASP A 37 9.85 12.84 -16.66
N CYS A 38 10.58 12.03 -15.87
CA CYS A 38 10.91 10.64 -16.18
C CYS A 38 9.65 9.77 -16.32
N VAL A 39 8.67 9.93 -15.42
CA VAL A 39 7.38 9.21 -15.50
C VAL A 39 6.66 9.51 -16.84
N GLN A 40 6.62 10.78 -17.23
CA GLN A 40 6.03 11.18 -18.50
C GLN A 40 6.86 10.70 -19.70
N GLU A 41 8.19 10.69 -19.61
CA GLU A 41 9.07 10.18 -20.66
C GLU A 41 8.78 8.71 -21.00
N ILE A 42 8.52 7.87 -19.98
CA ILE A 42 8.17 6.46 -20.18
C ILE A 42 6.74 6.30 -20.74
N GLY A 43 5.88 7.30 -20.55
CA GLY A 43 4.47 7.25 -20.95
C GLY A 43 3.57 6.59 -19.90
N ILE A 44 3.94 6.72 -18.62
CA ILE A 44 3.18 6.20 -17.48
C ILE A 44 2.23 7.28 -16.96
N ASN A 45 1.01 6.88 -16.61
CA ASN A 45 -0.01 7.74 -16.00
C ASN A 45 -0.31 7.39 -14.54
N TYR A 46 0.28 6.32 -14.00
CA TYR A 46 0.07 5.86 -12.63
C TYR A 46 1.41 5.82 -11.88
N LEU A 47 1.54 6.59 -10.81
CA LEU A 47 2.76 6.66 -10.02
C LEU A 47 2.49 6.23 -8.59
N ARG A 48 3.14 5.16 -8.14
CA ARG A 48 3.02 4.66 -6.78
C ARG A 48 4.07 5.27 -5.86
N TYR A 49 3.63 6.08 -4.91
CA TYR A 49 4.40 6.57 -3.75
C TYR A 49 3.46 7.42 -2.90
N GLY A 50 3.90 7.83 -1.71
CA GLY A 50 3.13 8.75 -0.89
C GLY A 50 3.99 9.61 0.03
N PRO A 51 3.35 10.41 0.89
CA PRO A 51 4.04 11.30 1.80
C PRO A 51 5.05 10.57 2.70
N PRO A 52 6.20 11.19 3.01
CA PRO A 52 7.09 10.71 4.07
C PRO A 52 6.40 10.87 5.43
N ILE A 53 5.69 9.86 5.91
CA ILE A 53 4.92 9.95 7.16
C ILE A 53 5.75 10.47 8.34
N HIS A 54 7.05 10.13 8.42
CA HIS A 54 7.97 10.59 9.47
C HIS A 54 8.28 12.09 9.42
N LYS A 55 8.17 12.73 8.25
CA LYS A 55 8.29 14.19 8.10
C LYS A 55 6.94 14.88 8.11
N THR A 56 5.88 14.20 7.70
CA THR A 56 4.54 14.77 7.59
C THR A 56 3.76 14.70 8.89
N TYR A 57 3.77 13.58 9.61
CA TYR A 57 2.99 13.42 10.84
C TYR A 57 3.84 13.72 12.07
N LEU A 58 3.90 15.01 12.44
CA LEU A 58 4.78 15.53 13.50
C LEU A 58 4.30 15.26 14.93
N GLY A 59 3.02 14.92 15.08
CA GLY A 59 2.39 14.66 16.37
C GLY A 59 0.88 14.55 16.22
N PRO A 60 0.14 14.15 17.28
CA PRO A 60 -1.32 14.11 17.22
C PRO A 60 -1.89 15.46 16.76
N ASN A 61 -2.66 15.45 15.67
CA ASN A 61 -3.23 16.65 15.03
C ASN A 61 -2.21 17.71 14.60
N LYS A 62 -0.95 17.33 14.38
CA LYS A 62 0.12 18.22 13.90
C LYS A 62 0.73 17.62 12.64
N TYR A 63 0.60 18.35 11.55
CA TYR A 63 1.01 17.89 10.23
C TYR A 63 1.85 18.94 9.51
N ASP A 64 2.86 18.48 8.80
CA ASP A 64 3.57 19.26 7.79
C ASP A 64 3.28 18.66 6.41
N TRP A 65 2.41 19.35 5.67
CA TRP A 65 1.97 18.93 4.34
C TRP A 65 2.78 19.57 3.22
N GLU A 66 3.77 20.44 3.49
CA GLU A 66 4.39 21.29 2.47
C GLU A 66 4.91 20.49 1.27
N PHE A 67 5.72 19.44 1.52
CA PHE A 67 6.25 18.59 0.45
C PHE A 67 5.15 17.86 -0.32
N THR A 68 4.12 17.38 0.38
CA THR A 68 2.99 16.67 -0.24
C THR A 68 2.15 17.62 -1.07
N ASP A 69 1.87 18.82 -0.58
CA ASP A 69 1.12 19.85 -1.29
C ASP A 69 1.80 20.22 -2.62
N LEU A 70 3.13 20.44 -2.59
CA LEU A 70 3.91 20.75 -3.79
C LEU A 70 3.88 19.61 -4.81
N THR A 71 4.15 18.39 -4.36
CA THR A 71 4.27 17.24 -5.26
C THR A 71 2.91 16.79 -5.80
N PHE A 72 1.88 16.69 -4.96
CA PHE A 72 0.55 16.25 -5.39
C PHE A 72 -0.16 17.30 -6.26
N ALA A 73 0.05 18.59 -6.02
CA ALA A 73 -0.45 19.62 -6.93
C ALA A 73 0.15 19.47 -8.33
N GLU A 74 1.44 19.14 -8.44
CA GLU A 74 2.09 18.92 -9.72
C GLU A 74 1.65 17.62 -10.39
N LEU A 75 1.49 16.52 -9.65
CA LEU A 75 0.92 15.27 -10.19
C LEU A 75 -0.45 15.53 -10.82
N LYS A 76 -1.31 16.25 -10.10
CA LYS A 76 -2.63 16.65 -10.58
C LYS A 76 -2.53 17.48 -11.86
N ARG A 77 -1.64 18.48 -11.89
CA ARG A 77 -1.41 19.34 -13.07
C ARG A 77 -0.92 18.55 -14.29
N ARG A 78 -0.16 17.48 -14.07
CA ARG A 78 0.43 16.62 -15.12
C ARG A 78 -0.47 15.46 -15.56
N ASP A 79 -1.66 15.32 -14.98
CA ASP A 79 -2.56 14.18 -15.19
C ASP A 79 -1.89 12.83 -14.86
N ILE A 80 -1.10 12.81 -13.77
CA ILE A 80 -0.49 11.61 -13.21
C ILE A 80 -1.32 11.19 -12.00
N THR A 81 -1.94 10.01 -12.06
CA THR A 81 -2.75 9.44 -10.99
C THR A 81 -1.86 8.79 -9.93
N PRO A 82 -1.81 9.28 -8.69
CA PRO A 82 -1.04 8.63 -7.65
C PRO A 82 -1.73 7.35 -7.15
N ILE A 83 -0.94 6.32 -6.87
CA ILE A 83 -1.30 5.21 -5.98
C ILE A 83 -0.60 5.50 -4.65
N VAL A 84 -1.34 6.00 -3.67
CA VAL A 84 -0.73 6.63 -2.49
C VAL A 84 -0.33 5.60 -1.45
N ASP A 85 0.97 5.43 -1.26
CA ASP A 85 1.55 4.64 -0.17
C ASP A 85 1.67 5.49 1.11
N LEU A 86 0.78 5.29 2.08
CA LEU A 86 0.72 6.13 3.29
C LEU A 86 1.72 5.70 4.39
N CYS A 87 2.11 4.43 4.42
CA CYS A 87 3.12 3.91 5.33
C CYS A 87 3.97 2.84 4.63
N HIS A 88 5.26 3.10 4.50
CA HIS A 88 6.22 2.23 3.82
C HIS A 88 7.38 1.88 4.77
N PHE A 89 7.21 0.77 5.51
CA PHE A 89 8.17 0.16 6.46
C PHE A 89 8.59 0.93 7.72
N GLY A 90 8.16 2.17 7.91
CA GLY A 90 8.46 2.92 9.12
C GLY A 90 7.30 3.77 9.63
N VAL A 91 7.50 4.33 10.83
CA VAL A 91 6.58 5.28 11.47
C VAL A 91 7.36 6.48 12.00
N PRO A 92 6.71 7.63 12.27
CA PRO A 92 7.36 8.77 12.93
C PRO A 92 7.99 8.40 14.27
N ASP A 93 9.10 9.05 14.62
CA ASP A 93 9.88 8.73 15.82
C ASP A 93 9.04 8.80 17.12
N TRP A 94 8.09 9.74 17.20
CA TRP A 94 7.22 9.91 18.36
C TRP A 94 6.15 8.81 18.50
N ILE A 95 5.83 8.08 17.42
CA ILE A 95 5.00 6.87 17.48
C ILE A 95 5.82 5.71 18.05
N GLY A 96 7.14 5.73 17.90
CA GLY A 96 8.04 4.67 18.33
C GLY A 96 8.17 3.59 17.25
N ASN A 97 7.35 2.54 17.31
CA ASN A 97 7.43 1.40 16.39
C ASN A 97 6.09 0.63 16.34
N PHE A 98 6.06 -0.50 15.64
CA PHE A 98 4.85 -1.29 15.42
C PHE A 98 4.40 -2.11 16.65
N GLN A 99 5.17 -2.11 17.74
CA GLN A 99 4.73 -2.65 19.02
C GLN A 99 3.79 -1.69 19.78
N ASN A 100 3.68 -0.44 19.35
CA ASN A 100 2.83 0.56 19.99
C ASN A 100 1.33 0.25 19.78
N PRO A 101 0.54 -0.03 20.84
CA PRO A 101 -0.89 -0.33 20.72
C PRO A 101 -1.74 0.85 20.25
N ASP A 102 -1.23 2.09 20.35
CA ASP A 102 -1.92 3.29 19.85
C ASP A 102 -1.74 3.48 18.34
N PHE A 103 -0.74 2.84 17.72
CA PHE A 103 -0.43 3.00 16.30
C PHE A 103 -1.66 2.85 15.38
N PRO A 104 -2.54 1.85 15.53
CA PRO A 104 -3.71 1.72 14.67
C PRO A 104 -4.64 2.93 14.67
N ARG A 105 -4.86 3.53 15.84
CA ARG A 105 -5.72 4.72 15.96
C ARG A 105 -5.04 5.97 15.43
N LEU A 106 -3.74 6.12 15.70
CA LEU A 106 -2.95 7.25 15.23
C LEU A 106 -2.82 7.25 13.70
N PHE A 107 -2.51 6.10 13.11
CA PHE A 107 -2.41 5.94 11.66
C PHE A 107 -3.76 6.17 10.98
N ALA A 108 -4.87 5.66 11.54
CA ALA A 108 -6.20 5.89 11.00
C ALA A 108 -6.57 7.38 10.97
N ALA A 109 -6.24 8.14 12.02
CA ALA A 109 -6.44 9.59 12.03
C ALA A 109 -5.62 10.28 10.93
N TYR A 110 -4.34 9.93 10.79
CA TYR A 110 -3.47 10.45 9.72
C TYR A 110 -4.03 10.14 8.32
N ALA A 111 -4.47 8.90 8.08
CA ALA A 111 -5.05 8.49 6.80
C ALA A 111 -6.35 9.26 6.47
N GLY A 112 -7.19 9.51 7.49
CA GLY A 112 -8.39 10.34 7.35
C GLY A 112 -8.07 11.79 7.00
N GLU A 113 -7.08 12.40 7.66
CA GLU A 113 -6.63 13.77 7.38
C GLU A 113 -6.01 13.90 5.98
N PHE A 114 -5.25 12.89 5.54
CA PHE A 114 -4.76 12.83 4.16
C PHE A 114 -5.93 12.81 3.15
N ALA A 115 -6.92 11.93 3.36
CA ALA A 115 -8.06 11.81 2.45
C ALA A 115 -8.94 13.07 2.43
N GLU A 116 -9.09 13.75 3.56
CA GLU A 116 -9.78 15.05 3.65
C GLU A 116 -9.03 16.14 2.88
N ARG A 117 -7.70 16.16 2.99
CA ARG A 117 -6.85 17.18 2.35
C ARG A 117 -6.73 17.00 0.84
N TYR A 118 -6.68 15.75 0.36
CA TYR A 118 -6.53 15.41 -1.04
C TYR A 118 -7.72 14.59 -1.55
N PRO A 119 -8.94 15.17 -1.58
CA PRO A 119 -10.18 14.45 -1.90
C PRO A 119 -10.24 13.94 -3.36
N TRP A 120 -9.36 14.44 -4.23
CA TRP A 120 -9.22 13.96 -5.60
C TRP A 120 -8.47 12.63 -5.69
N VAL A 121 -7.70 12.23 -4.66
CA VAL A 121 -7.00 10.94 -4.67
C VAL A 121 -8.02 9.81 -4.52
N GLN A 122 -7.90 8.77 -5.37
CA GLN A 122 -8.78 7.60 -5.33
C GLN A 122 -8.04 6.30 -5.03
N LEU A 123 -6.76 6.18 -5.39
CA LEU A 123 -5.99 4.94 -5.26
C LEU A 123 -5.05 5.02 -4.07
N TYR A 124 -5.10 4.01 -3.20
CA TYR A 124 -4.34 3.99 -1.96
C TYR A 124 -3.71 2.62 -1.69
N THR A 125 -2.50 2.62 -1.14
CA THR A 125 -1.91 1.53 -0.38
C THR A 125 -1.73 2.05 1.05
N PRO A 126 -2.66 1.78 1.99
CA PRO A 126 -2.54 2.39 3.31
C PRO A 126 -1.25 1.95 4.02
N ILE A 127 -0.96 0.66 4.04
CA ILE A 127 0.33 0.15 4.54
C ILE A 127 0.90 -0.84 3.53
N ASN A 128 2.13 -0.59 3.09
CA ASN A 128 2.84 -1.49 2.18
C ASN A 128 3.29 -2.77 2.89
N GLU A 129 3.21 -3.90 2.17
CA GLU A 129 3.66 -5.23 2.57
C GLU A 129 3.59 -5.49 4.08
N MET A 130 2.37 -5.55 4.61
CA MET A 130 2.12 -5.72 6.04
C MET A 130 2.83 -6.96 6.60
N PHE A 131 2.95 -8.02 5.81
CA PHE A 131 3.68 -9.21 6.21
C PHE A 131 5.18 -8.95 6.33
N ILE A 132 5.82 -8.42 5.28
CA ILE A 132 7.27 -8.15 5.27
C ILE A 132 7.64 -7.14 6.34
N CYS A 133 6.88 -6.05 6.45
CA CYS A 133 7.05 -5.07 7.52
C CYS A 133 7.07 -5.73 8.90
N SER A 134 6.10 -6.61 9.17
CA SER A 134 6.02 -7.34 10.45
C SER A 134 7.17 -8.34 10.65
N VAL A 135 7.53 -9.11 9.61
CA VAL A 135 8.58 -10.13 9.66
C VAL A 135 9.95 -9.48 9.87
N PHE A 136 10.31 -8.50 9.04
CA PHE A 136 11.63 -7.88 9.09
C PHE A 136 11.77 -7.03 10.36
N SER A 137 10.72 -6.34 10.79
CA SER A 137 10.77 -5.53 12.01
C SER A 137 10.80 -6.38 13.28
N ALA A 138 9.95 -7.42 13.37
CA ALA A 138 9.62 -8.03 14.66
C ALA A 138 9.81 -9.55 14.75
N LYS A 139 10.19 -10.23 13.65
CA LYS A 139 10.58 -11.65 13.65
C LYS A 139 12.06 -11.84 13.40
N TYR A 140 12.62 -11.19 12.38
CA TYR A 140 14.04 -11.27 12.03
C TYR A 140 14.88 -10.21 12.75
N GLY A 141 14.24 -9.12 13.15
CA GLY A 141 14.84 -8.05 13.94
C GLY A 141 15.79 -7.18 13.13
N TRP A 142 15.42 -6.89 11.89
CA TRP A 142 16.16 -6.07 10.93
C TRP A 142 15.78 -4.60 11.01
N TRP A 143 14.49 -4.31 11.24
CA TRP A 143 13.96 -2.96 11.23
C TRP A 143 13.26 -2.58 12.54
N ASN A 144 13.04 -1.28 12.73
CA ASN A 144 12.34 -0.59 13.79
C ASN A 144 12.55 -1.14 15.21
N GLU A 145 11.61 -1.93 15.73
CA GLU A 145 11.74 -2.55 17.06
C GLU A 145 12.83 -3.61 17.17
N GLN A 146 13.30 -4.14 16.04
CA GLN A 146 14.27 -5.22 15.91
C GLN A 146 13.93 -6.46 16.78
N GLY A 147 12.65 -6.78 16.89
CA GLY A 147 12.15 -7.94 17.63
C GLY A 147 12.54 -9.27 16.98
N LYS A 148 12.75 -10.31 17.80
CA LYS A 148 13.23 -11.64 17.34
C LYS A 148 12.41 -12.80 17.87
N THR A 149 11.16 -12.56 18.25
CA THR A 149 10.28 -13.56 18.85
C THR A 149 8.96 -13.63 18.10
N ASP A 150 8.27 -14.77 18.18
CA ASP A 150 6.95 -14.91 17.59
C ASP A 150 5.92 -13.98 18.25
N LYS A 151 6.08 -13.69 19.55
CA LYS A 151 5.26 -12.70 20.27
C LYS A 151 5.43 -11.27 19.73
N THR A 152 6.67 -10.84 19.49
CA THR A 152 6.92 -9.51 18.89
C THR A 152 6.39 -9.45 17.46
N PHE A 153 6.55 -10.53 16.68
CA PHE A 153 5.97 -10.65 15.35
C PHE A 153 4.45 -10.52 15.34
N ILE A 154 3.74 -11.29 16.18
CA ILE A 154 2.27 -11.23 16.24
C ILE A 154 1.77 -9.87 16.75
N THR A 155 2.50 -9.23 17.66
CA THR A 155 2.17 -7.88 18.13
C THR A 155 2.28 -6.84 17.02
N ALA A 156 3.37 -6.85 16.25
CA ALA A 156 3.53 -5.97 15.09
C ALA A 156 2.45 -6.23 14.04
N LEU A 157 2.26 -7.51 13.68
CA LEU A 157 1.30 -7.94 12.67
C LEU A 157 -0.12 -7.47 13.00
N LYS A 158 -0.59 -7.70 14.24
CA LYS A 158 -1.95 -7.29 14.61
C LYS A 158 -2.11 -5.77 14.64
N HIS A 159 -1.11 -5.01 15.05
CA HIS A 159 -1.18 -3.55 15.02
C HIS A 159 -1.16 -3.02 13.58
N ILE A 160 -0.26 -3.53 12.73
CA ILE A 160 -0.15 -3.13 11.33
C ILE A 160 -1.45 -3.43 10.57
N VAL A 161 -1.97 -4.66 10.66
CA VAL A 161 -3.22 -5.01 9.95
C VAL A 161 -4.41 -4.21 10.48
N LYS A 162 -4.48 -3.99 11.80
CA LYS A 162 -5.53 -3.17 12.42
C LYS A 162 -5.44 -1.72 11.95
N ALA A 163 -4.22 -1.17 11.86
CA ALA A 163 -3.97 0.16 11.33
C ALA A 163 -4.42 0.28 9.87
N ASN A 164 -4.09 -0.70 9.02
CA ASN A 164 -4.53 -0.75 7.63
C ASN A 164 -6.06 -0.73 7.51
N ILE A 165 -6.77 -1.61 8.24
CA ILE A 165 -8.25 -1.65 8.24
C ILE A 165 -8.85 -0.34 8.72
N MET A 166 -8.37 0.19 9.85
CA MET A 166 -8.88 1.45 10.41
C MET A 166 -8.59 2.64 9.49
N GLY A 167 -7.43 2.67 8.83
CA GLY A 167 -7.08 3.66 7.82
C GLY A 167 -8.00 3.59 6.61
N MET A 168 -8.27 2.39 6.07
CA MET A 168 -9.25 2.21 4.99
C MET A 168 -10.63 2.73 5.37
N ILE A 169 -11.10 2.49 6.60
CA ILE A 169 -12.39 2.99 7.10
C ILE A 169 -12.39 4.53 7.15
N GLU A 170 -11.35 5.15 7.70
CA GLU A 170 -11.28 6.61 7.79
C GLU A 170 -11.18 7.28 6.41
N ILE A 171 -10.45 6.67 5.46
CA ILE A 171 -10.40 7.10 4.07
C ILE A 171 -11.79 7.00 3.43
N LEU A 172 -12.50 5.86 3.54
CA LEU A 172 -13.82 5.67 2.94
C LEU A 172 -14.88 6.65 3.45
N LYS A 173 -14.74 7.15 4.69
CA LYS A 173 -15.62 8.21 5.21
C LYS A 173 -15.48 9.54 4.46
N ARG A 174 -14.33 9.82 3.85
CA ARG A 174 -14.03 11.06 3.08
C ARG A 174 -14.11 10.82 1.58
N ARG A 175 -13.64 9.65 1.13
CA ARG A 175 -13.59 9.21 -0.27
C ARG A 175 -14.29 7.86 -0.42
N HIS A 176 -15.61 7.89 -0.57
CA HIS A 176 -16.48 6.70 -0.56
C HIS A 176 -16.20 5.68 -1.68
N ASP A 177 -15.64 6.14 -2.80
CA ASP A 177 -15.23 5.38 -3.99
C ASP A 177 -13.71 5.17 -4.05
N ALA A 178 -13.01 5.28 -2.92
CA ALA A 178 -11.60 4.91 -2.80
C ALA A 178 -11.40 3.42 -3.15
N ILE A 179 -10.28 3.15 -3.81
CA ILE A 179 -9.84 1.82 -4.21
C ILE A 179 -8.50 1.55 -3.53
N PHE A 180 -8.45 0.47 -2.76
CA PHE A 180 -7.27 0.05 -2.03
C PHE A 180 -6.49 -0.98 -2.84
N ILE A 181 -5.31 -0.59 -3.33
CA ILE A 181 -4.34 -1.50 -3.90
C ILE A 181 -3.56 -2.07 -2.72
N GLN A 182 -3.94 -3.27 -2.28
CA GLN A 182 -3.29 -3.93 -1.15
C GLN A 182 -2.01 -4.62 -1.62
N SER A 183 -0.94 -3.86 -1.78
CA SER A 183 0.41 -4.37 -2.06
C SER A 183 0.90 -5.27 -0.92
N GLU A 184 1.24 -6.50 -1.26
CA GLU A 184 1.79 -7.49 -0.35
C GLU A 184 2.74 -8.43 -1.09
N SER A 185 3.81 -8.82 -0.40
CA SER A 185 4.74 -9.80 -0.93
C SER A 185 4.05 -11.15 -1.19
N SER A 186 4.30 -11.69 -2.38
CA SER A 186 3.78 -12.96 -2.85
C SER A 186 4.80 -14.07 -2.65
N GLU A 187 4.97 -14.48 -1.39
CA GLU A 187 5.98 -15.47 -0.97
C GLU A 187 5.59 -16.91 -1.32
N TYR A 188 6.56 -17.84 -1.46
CA TYR A 188 6.33 -19.30 -1.45
C TYR A 188 7.49 -20.05 -0.80
N TYR A 189 7.20 -21.10 -0.02
CA TYR A 189 8.20 -21.91 0.67
C TYR A 189 8.22 -23.36 0.16
N HIS A 190 9.31 -23.76 -0.48
CA HIS A 190 9.57 -25.11 -0.99
C HIS A 190 10.29 -25.96 0.05
N ALA A 191 9.81 -27.17 0.31
CA ALA A 191 10.54 -28.11 1.15
C ALA A 191 11.75 -28.68 0.38
N ASP A 192 12.95 -28.51 0.93
CA ASP A 192 14.18 -29.04 0.33
C ASP A 192 14.30 -30.56 0.43
N SER A 193 13.68 -31.14 1.46
CA SER A 193 13.68 -32.57 1.74
C SER A 193 12.38 -32.98 2.44
N PRO A 194 12.05 -34.29 2.50
CA PRO A 194 10.88 -34.77 3.21
C PRO A 194 10.80 -34.31 4.67
N ALA A 195 11.95 -34.19 5.35
CA ALA A 195 12.03 -33.71 6.73
C ALA A 195 11.69 -32.21 6.89
N ALA A 196 11.70 -31.44 5.80
CA ALA A 196 11.36 -30.02 5.77
C ALA A 196 9.89 -29.74 5.43
N ILE A 197 9.11 -30.74 4.97
CA ILE A 197 7.72 -30.56 4.50
C ILE A 197 6.86 -29.83 5.53
N GLY A 198 6.83 -30.30 6.78
CA GLY A 198 6.01 -29.67 7.83
C GLY A 198 6.40 -28.22 8.12
N ARG A 199 7.69 -27.87 8.00
CA ARG A 199 8.16 -26.48 8.20
C ARG A 199 7.75 -25.59 7.03
N ALA A 200 7.91 -26.07 5.80
CA ALA A 200 7.48 -25.37 4.60
C ALA A 200 5.95 -25.15 4.60
N GLU A 201 5.18 -26.12 5.05
CA GLU A 201 3.71 -25.99 5.21
C GLU A 201 3.34 -24.89 6.21
N VAL A 202 4.00 -24.83 7.37
CA VAL A 202 3.78 -23.76 8.35
C VAL A 202 4.11 -22.39 7.76
N LEU A 203 5.23 -22.24 7.05
CA LEU A 203 5.61 -20.96 6.42
C LEU A 203 4.64 -20.57 5.28
N ASN A 204 4.18 -21.54 4.49
CA ASN A 204 3.16 -21.32 3.45
C ASN A 204 1.77 -20.98 4.01
N GLN A 205 1.47 -21.35 5.26
CA GLN A 205 0.30 -20.83 5.97
C GLN A 205 0.56 -19.42 6.53
N MET A 206 1.76 -19.20 7.08
CA MET A 206 2.16 -17.94 7.71
C MET A 206 2.15 -16.76 6.73
N ARG A 207 2.59 -16.95 5.48
CA ARG A 207 2.60 -15.89 4.44
C ARG A 207 1.24 -15.25 4.16
N PHE A 208 0.14 -15.93 4.52
CA PHE A 208 -1.21 -15.44 4.30
C PHE A 208 -1.76 -14.65 5.50
N LEU A 209 -1.08 -14.63 6.65
CA LEU A 209 -1.66 -14.13 7.90
C LEU A 209 -2.09 -12.66 7.82
N SER A 210 -1.27 -11.77 7.26
CA SER A 210 -1.61 -10.35 7.13
C SER A 210 -2.90 -10.16 6.32
N LEU A 211 -3.00 -10.82 5.18
CA LEU A 211 -4.14 -10.75 4.26
C LEU A 211 -5.38 -11.46 4.81
N ASP A 212 -5.22 -12.59 5.49
CA ASP A 212 -6.33 -13.30 6.12
C ASP A 212 -6.99 -12.45 7.20
N LEU A 213 -6.18 -11.79 8.03
CA LEU A 213 -6.67 -10.84 9.02
C LEU A 213 -7.28 -9.61 8.35
N ASN A 214 -6.65 -9.06 7.30
CA ASN A 214 -7.13 -7.88 6.57
C ASN A 214 -8.50 -8.11 5.91
N TYR A 215 -8.71 -9.29 5.32
CA TYR A 215 -9.94 -9.64 4.61
C TYR A 215 -10.97 -10.38 5.48
N GLY A 216 -10.71 -10.55 6.77
CA GLY A 216 -11.59 -11.26 7.71
C GLY A 216 -11.84 -12.71 7.29
N ARG A 217 -10.79 -13.39 6.80
CA ARG A 217 -10.77 -14.82 6.48
C ARG A 217 -10.29 -15.59 7.70
N ARG A 218 -11.00 -16.68 8.05
CA ARG A 218 -10.55 -17.57 9.13
C ARG A 218 -9.24 -18.26 8.74
N VAL A 219 -8.30 -18.33 9.67
CA VAL A 219 -7.06 -19.11 9.53
C VAL A 219 -7.30 -20.58 9.93
N ASP A 220 -6.40 -21.47 9.52
CA ASP A 220 -6.46 -22.88 9.89
C ASP A 220 -6.13 -23.08 11.39
N SER A 221 -6.52 -24.21 11.98
CA SER A 221 -6.43 -24.43 13.43
C SER A 221 -5.02 -24.29 14.00
N GLY A 222 -4.00 -24.73 13.24
CA GLY A 222 -2.60 -24.57 13.65
C GLY A 222 -2.16 -23.12 13.72
N MET A 223 -2.52 -22.31 12.70
CA MET A 223 -2.27 -20.87 12.72
C MET A 223 -3.08 -20.16 13.80
N TYR A 224 -4.33 -20.58 14.05
CA TYR A 224 -5.13 -20.01 15.13
C TYR A 224 -4.47 -20.23 16.51
N GLN A 225 -3.97 -21.43 16.79
CA GLN A 225 -3.20 -21.71 18.01
C GLN A 225 -1.92 -20.86 18.06
N TYR A 226 -1.15 -20.82 16.97
CA TYR A 226 0.06 -20.00 16.87
C TYR A 226 -0.19 -18.51 17.16
N LEU A 227 -1.29 -17.93 16.66
CA LEU A 227 -1.67 -16.55 16.95
C LEU A 227 -1.97 -16.34 18.45
N LEU A 228 -2.77 -17.22 19.06
CA LEU A 228 -3.15 -17.11 20.47
C LEU A 228 -1.96 -17.30 21.42
N ASP A 229 -1.14 -18.32 21.17
CA ASP A 229 0.04 -18.66 21.98
C ASP A 229 1.07 -17.52 21.96
N ASN A 230 1.03 -16.67 20.93
CA ASN A 230 1.95 -15.55 20.73
C ASN A 230 1.32 -14.17 20.96
N GLY A 231 0.19 -14.10 21.68
CA GLY A 231 -0.32 -12.84 22.25
C GLY A 231 -1.37 -12.10 21.43
N MET A 232 -2.00 -12.76 20.46
CA MET A 232 -3.31 -12.32 19.94
C MET A 232 -4.40 -12.85 20.88
N THR A 233 -5.30 -11.99 21.36
CA THR A 233 -6.47 -12.48 22.13
C THR A 233 -7.58 -12.96 21.20
N ARG A 234 -8.55 -13.70 21.74
CA ARG A 234 -9.72 -14.14 20.95
C ARG A 234 -10.53 -12.95 20.46
N GLU A 235 -10.69 -11.94 21.30
CA GLU A 235 -11.42 -10.71 21.00
C GLU A 235 -10.73 -9.92 19.89
N GLU A 236 -9.39 -9.85 19.91
CA GLU A 236 -8.61 -9.24 18.83
C GLU A 236 -8.77 -10.01 17.52
N TYR A 237 -8.68 -11.35 17.55
CA TYR A 237 -8.89 -12.17 16.36
C TYR A 237 -10.30 -12.01 15.78
N GLU A 238 -11.33 -12.04 16.63
CA GLU A 238 -12.72 -11.83 16.23
C GLU A 238 -12.96 -10.44 15.66
N TRP A 239 -12.27 -9.42 16.17
CA TRP A 239 -12.32 -8.07 15.61
C TRP A 239 -11.94 -8.06 14.12
N PHE A 240 -10.89 -8.78 13.70
CA PHE A 240 -10.50 -8.87 12.28
C PHE A 240 -11.56 -9.54 11.41
N LEU A 241 -12.29 -10.53 11.93
CA LEU A 241 -13.32 -11.26 11.17
C LEU A 241 -14.58 -10.42 10.90
N ASN A 242 -14.78 -9.33 11.63
CA ASN A 242 -15.98 -8.49 11.57
C ASN A 242 -15.88 -7.30 10.61
N HIS A 243 -14.78 -7.16 9.87
CA HIS A 243 -14.61 -6.07 8.89
C HIS A 243 -14.69 -6.60 7.45
N ARG A 244 -15.49 -5.93 6.61
CA ARG A 244 -15.77 -6.32 5.22
C ARG A 244 -15.51 -5.14 4.28
N LEU A 245 -14.24 -4.96 3.91
CA LEU A 245 -13.78 -3.87 3.03
C LEU A 245 -13.29 -4.37 1.66
N LYS A 246 -13.27 -5.70 1.48
CA LYS A 246 -12.73 -6.40 0.33
C LYS A 246 -13.27 -5.92 -1.02
N GLN A 247 -14.52 -5.45 -1.07
CA GLN A 247 -15.16 -4.90 -2.27
C GLN A 247 -14.48 -3.62 -2.79
N HIS A 248 -13.71 -2.92 -1.95
CA HIS A 248 -12.91 -1.76 -2.33
C HIS A 248 -11.47 -2.13 -2.68
N CYS A 249 -11.10 -3.42 -2.66
CA CYS A 249 -9.71 -3.84 -2.79
C CYS A 249 -9.38 -4.42 -4.16
N ILE A 250 -8.19 -4.07 -4.64
CA ILE A 250 -7.41 -4.82 -5.63
C ILE A 250 -6.28 -5.47 -4.84
N PHE A 251 -6.01 -6.74 -5.10
CA PHE A 251 -4.87 -7.42 -4.50
C PHE A 251 -3.60 -7.08 -5.28
N GLY A 252 -2.66 -6.39 -4.62
CA GLY A 252 -1.35 -6.08 -5.17
C GLY A 252 -0.38 -7.21 -4.88
N ASN A 253 0.17 -7.81 -5.93
CA ASN A 253 1.27 -8.77 -5.83
C ASN A 253 2.60 -8.07 -6.01
N ASP A 254 3.38 -8.01 -4.95
CA ASP A 254 4.80 -7.70 -5.03
C ASP A 254 5.53 -9.03 -5.21
N TYR A 255 6.21 -9.18 -6.34
CA TYR A 255 6.89 -10.41 -6.70
C TYR A 255 8.21 -10.13 -7.42
N TYR A 256 9.25 -10.70 -6.85
CA TYR A 256 10.65 -10.59 -7.19
C TYR A 256 11.23 -12.00 -7.28
N GLN A 257 12.40 -12.12 -7.91
CA GLN A 257 13.11 -13.39 -8.03
C GLN A 257 13.38 -14.09 -6.68
N LEU A 258 13.38 -13.34 -5.57
CA LEU A 258 13.73 -13.83 -4.23
C LEU A 258 12.52 -14.20 -3.35
N ASN A 259 11.28 -14.10 -3.85
CA ASN A 259 10.07 -14.42 -3.05
C ASN A 259 9.78 -15.92 -2.94
N GLU A 260 10.55 -16.77 -3.61
CA GLU A 260 10.48 -18.20 -3.40
C GLU A 260 11.67 -18.66 -2.56
N HIS A 261 11.41 -19.52 -1.59
CA HIS A 261 12.37 -19.94 -0.57
C HIS A 261 12.51 -21.45 -0.55
N ARG A 262 13.73 -21.96 -0.47
CA ARG A 262 13.99 -23.36 -0.09
C ARG A 262 14.10 -23.44 1.43
N VAL A 263 13.37 -24.36 2.03
CA VAL A 263 13.32 -24.61 3.47
C VAL A 263 14.03 -25.92 3.78
N PHE A 264 15.04 -25.86 4.63
CA PHE A 264 15.82 -27.04 5.03
C PHE A 264 15.27 -27.68 6.32
N ALA A 265 15.74 -28.89 6.61
CA ALA A 265 15.25 -29.70 7.74
C ALA A 265 15.55 -29.09 9.13
N ASP A 266 16.55 -28.22 9.23
CA ASP A 266 16.90 -27.46 10.44
C ASP A 266 16.11 -26.13 10.55
N GLY A 267 15.36 -25.76 9.50
CA GLY A 267 14.52 -24.57 9.44
C GLY A 267 15.17 -23.32 8.83
N HIS A 268 16.43 -23.37 8.40
CA HIS A 268 17.00 -22.25 7.65
C HIS A 268 16.37 -22.16 6.25
N THR A 269 16.36 -20.95 5.69
CA THR A 269 15.83 -20.68 4.35
C THR A 269 16.86 -19.98 3.48
N VAL A 270 16.80 -20.26 2.17
CA VAL A 270 17.57 -19.56 1.13
C VAL A 270 16.66 -19.23 -0.04
N ALA A 271 17.00 -18.22 -0.83
CA ALA A 271 16.27 -17.92 -2.06
C ALA A 271 16.32 -19.12 -3.02
N ALA A 272 15.16 -19.47 -3.60
CA ALA A 272 14.99 -20.56 -4.54
C ALA A 272 15.11 -20.12 -6.00
N GLY A 273 15.17 -18.81 -6.25
CA GLY A 273 14.90 -18.27 -7.58
C GLY A 273 13.46 -18.56 -8.00
N GLU A 274 13.18 -18.48 -9.29
CA GLU A 274 11.83 -18.71 -9.80
C GLU A 274 11.54 -20.20 -10.01
N THR A 275 11.05 -20.90 -8.98
CA THR A 275 10.69 -22.32 -9.08
C THR A 275 9.27 -22.49 -9.64
N PHE A 276 8.31 -21.74 -9.12
CA PHE A 276 6.92 -21.71 -9.61
C PHE A 276 6.63 -20.50 -10.49
N GLY A 277 7.21 -19.34 -10.17
CA GLY A 277 6.96 -18.11 -10.89
C GLY A 277 5.69 -17.39 -10.49
N TYR A 278 5.64 -16.13 -10.93
CA TYR A 278 4.58 -15.18 -10.62
C TYR A 278 3.18 -15.75 -10.90
N ALA A 279 2.97 -16.33 -12.08
CA ALA A 279 1.65 -16.78 -12.50
C ALA A 279 1.05 -17.87 -11.59
N GLU A 280 1.85 -18.83 -11.13
CA GLU A 280 1.37 -19.91 -10.26
C GLU A 280 1.13 -19.43 -8.83
N ILE A 281 2.04 -18.61 -8.28
CA ILE A 281 1.87 -18.06 -6.93
C ILE A 281 0.65 -17.13 -6.90
N THR A 282 0.53 -16.20 -7.86
CA THR A 282 -0.65 -15.34 -7.97
C THR A 282 -1.94 -16.14 -8.12
N ARG A 283 -1.93 -17.28 -8.83
CA ARG A 283 -3.11 -18.17 -8.91
C ARG A 283 -3.51 -18.72 -7.54
N GLN A 284 -2.55 -19.05 -6.66
CA GLN A 284 -2.85 -19.52 -5.30
C GLN A 284 -3.49 -18.41 -4.46
N TYR A 285 -2.94 -17.20 -4.50
CA TYR A 285 -3.52 -16.05 -3.80
C TYR A 285 -4.90 -15.67 -4.38
N TYR A 286 -5.06 -15.64 -5.70
CA TYR A 286 -6.35 -15.41 -6.35
C TYR A 286 -7.38 -16.48 -5.97
N ASN A 287 -6.99 -17.75 -5.91
CA ASN A 287 -7.91 -18.81 -5.48
C ASN A 287 -8.36 -18.63 -4.03
N ARG A 288 -7.48 -18.10 -3.17
CA ARG A 288 -7.78 -17.83 -1.76
C ARG A 288 -8.68 -16.61 -1.58
N TYR A 289 -8.39 -15.52 -2.28
CA TYR A 289 -9.04 -14.22 -2.04
C TYR A 289 -10.02 -13.79 -3.11
N ARG A 290 -9.99 -14.29 -4.34
CA ARG A 290 -10.95 -13.94 -5.41
C ARG A 290 -11.09 -12.42 -5.62
N LEU A 291 -9.98 -11.69 -5.56
CA LEU A 291 -9.89 -10.26 -5.84
C LEU A 291 -9.29 -10.01 -7.22
N PRO A 292 -9.62 -8.89 -7.90
CA PRO A 292 -8.80 -8.38 -8.98
C PRO A 292 -7.34 -8.26 -8.54
N VAL A 293 -6.41 -8.52 -9.45
CA VAL A 293 -4.98 -8.56 -9.17
C VAL A 293 -4.25 -7.44 -9.91
N MET A 294 -3.29 -6.82 -9.26
CA MET A 294 -2.30 -5.96 -9.90
C MET A 294 -0.91 -6.48 -9.54
N HIS A 295 0.00 -6.58 -10.51
CA HIS A 295 1.41 -6.79 -10.19
C HIS A 295 1.98 -5.45 -9.75
N THR A 296 2.10 -5.24 -8.45
CA THR A 296 2.33 -3.92 -7.85
C THR A 296 3.79 -3.56 -7.68
N GLU A 297 4.67 -4.55 -7.58
CA GLU A 297 6.11 -4.36 -7.62
C GLU A 297 6.83 -5.55 -8.23
N THR A 298 7.83 -5.26 -9.06
CA THR A 298 8.87 -6.19 -9.49
C THR A 298 10.07 -5.42 -10.02
N ASN A 299 11.26 -6.00 -9.88
CA ASN A 299 12.47 -5.58 -10.59
C ASN A 299 13.49 -6.71 -10.65
N LEU A 300 14.57 -6.42 -11.38
CA LEU A 300 15.81 -7.16 -11.30
C LEU A 300 16.96 -6.20 -11.62
N TRP A 301 18.15 -6.50 -11.10
CA TRP A 301 19.37 -5.76 -11.43
C TRP A 301 19.64 -5.79 -12.94
N GLU A 302 20.15 -4.68 -13.47
CA GLU A 302 20.59 -4.59 -14.87
C GLU A 302 21.66 -5.63 -15.22
N GLY A 303 22.42 -6.09 -14.21
CA GLY A 303 23.31 -7.24 -14.31
C GLY A 303 24.62 -6.95 -15.04
N GLN A 304 25.41 -8.00 -15.29
CA GLN A 304 26.72 -7.87 -15.93
C GLN A 304 26.61 -7.72 -17.44
N HIS A 305 25.58 -8.30 -18.04
CA HIS A 305 25.34 -8.24 -19.49
C HIS A 305 24.50 -7.02 -19.89
N GLY A 306 23.86 -6.36 -18.93
CA GLY A 306 23.05 -5.17 -19.16
C GLY A 306 21.66 -5.48 -19.71
N ASP A 307 21.25 -6.75 -19.71
CA ASP A 307 19.99 -7.22 -20.29
C ASP A 307 19.18 -8.10 -19.34
N GLU A 308 19.68 -8.36 -18.13
CA GLU A 308 19.05 -9.21 -17.12
C GLU A 308 17.71 -8.63 -16.67
N ALA A 309 17.66 -7.33 -16.35
CA ALA A 309 16.42 -6.61 -16.05
C ALA A 309 15.42 -6.62 -17.22
N VAL A 310 15.90 -6.56 -18.46
CA VAL A 310 15.06 -6.61 -19.67
C VAL A 310 14.44 -8.00 -19.86
N LYS A 311 15.23 -9.06 -19.65
CA LYS A 311 14.76 -10.45 -19.68
C LYS A 311 13.73 -10.72 -18.60
N TRP A 312 13.95 -10.18 -17.40
CA TRP A 312 13.00 -10.26 -16.29
C TRP A 312 11.69 -9.54 -16.61
N LEU A 313 11.74 -8.30 -17.11
CA LEU A 313 10.56 -7.56 -17.55
C LEU A 313 9.73 -8.34 -18.57
N TRP A 314 10.37 -8.92 -19.59
CA TRP A 314 9.68 -9.72 -20.58
C TRP A 314 9.00 -10.95 -19.96
N LYS A 315 9.68 -11.60 -19.02
CA LYS A 315 9.20 -12.79 -18.33
C LYS A 315 7.97 -12.49 -17.47
N GLU A 316 8.04 -11.44 -16.64
CA GLU A 316 6.93 -11.04 -15.77
C GLU A 316 5.73 -10.54 -16.57
N TRP A 317 5.97 -9.82 -17.67
CA TRP A 317 4.90 -9.45 -18.59
C TRP A 317 4.23 -10.67 -19.23
N ALA A 318 4.99 -11.67 -19.64
CA ALA A 318 4.43 -12.93 -20.14
C ALA A 318 3.59 -13.66 -19.08
N ASN A 319 4.01 -13.63 -17.81
CA ASN A 319 3.23 -14.16 -16.69
C ASN A 319 1.91 -13.37 -16.47
N VAL A 320 1.93 -12.04 -16.56
CA VAL A 320 0.70 -11.21 -16.51
C VAL A 320 -0.28 -11.58 -17.63
N LEU A 321 0.21 -11.73 -18.87
CA LEU A 321 -0.61 -12.16 -19.99
C LEU A 321 -1.17 -13.58 -19.76
N ARG A 322 -0.37 -14.48 -19.20
CA ARG A 322 -0.81 -15.83 -18.85
C ARG A 322 -1.96 -15.81 -17.84
N LEU A 323 -1.86 -15.01 -16.77
CA LEU A 323 -2.91 -14.84 -15.77
C LEU A 323 -4.22 -14.38 -16.40
N ARG A 324 -4.15 -13.37 -17.28
CA ARG A 324 -5.32 -12.88 -18.02
C ARG A 324 -5.93 -13.98 -18.91
N ASN A 325 -5.10 -14.74 -19.62
CA ASN A 325 -5.55 -15.83 -20.49
C ASN A 325 -6.22 -16.99 -19.74
N VAL A 326 -5.90 -17.20 -18.46
CA VAL A 326 -6.57 -18.20 -17.61
C VAL A 326 -7.74 -17.63 -16.80
N GLY A 327 -8.16 -16.40 -17.12
CA GLY A 327 -9.36 -15.77 -16.54
C GLY A 327 -9.13 -15.07 -15.20
N ILE A 328 -7.89 -14.83 -14.79
CA ILE A 328 -7.60 -14.05 -13.57
C ILE A 328 -7.68 -12.55 -13.90
N PRO A 329 -8.54 -11.78 -13.20
CA PRO A 329 -8.78 -10.36 -13.45
C PRO A 329 -7.54 -9.50 -13.11
N THR A 330 -6.57 -9.44 -14.02
CA THR A 330 -5.32 -8.70 -13.83
C THR A 330 -5.45 -7.29 -14.42
N VAL A 331 -5.42 -6.28 -13.55
CA VAL A 331 -5.78 -4.87 -13.86
C VAL A 331 -4.59 -3.93 -14.01
N GLY A 332 -3.40 -4.34 -13.56
CA GLY A 332 -2.20 -3.51 -13.70
C GLY A 332 -0.88 -4.25 -13.56
N PHE A 333 0.18 -3.55 -13.98
CA PHE A 333 1.56 -3.98 -13.90
C PHE A 333 2.45 -2.77 -13.56
N THR A 334 3.38 -2.97 -12.63
CA THR A 334 4.31 -1.97 -12.14
C THR A 334 5.74 -2.52 -12.25
N TRP A 335 6.62 -1.78 -12.94
CA TRP A 335 8.05 -1.94 -12.69
C TRP A 335 8.42 -1.05 -11.51
N TYR A 336 9.05 -1.60 -10.47
CA TYR A 336 9.39 -0.84 -9.28
C TYR A 336 10.90 -0.86 -9.07
N SER A 337 11.65 0.23 -9.14
CA SER A 337 11.21 1.62 -9.04
C SER A 337 11.53 2.44 -10.30
N LEU A 338 11.12 3.70 -10.27
CA LEU A 338 11.42 4.70 -11.29
C LEU A 338 12.94 4.91 -11.41
N THR A 339 13.59 5.21 -10.29
CA THR A 339 15.05 5.34 -10.20
C THR A 339 15.65 4.10 -9.55
N ASP A 340 16.96 3.94 -9.64
CA ASP A 340 17.69 3.01 -8.77
C ASP A 340 17.38 3.26 -7.29
N GLN A 341 17.64 2.23 -6.50
CA GLN A 341 17.48 2.26 -5.05
C GLN A 341 18.85 2.11 -4.39
N VAL A 342 18.92 2.30 -3.08
CA VAL A 342 20.17 2.24 -2.32
C VAL A 342 20.06 1.19 -1.20
N ASP A 343 21.12 0.40 -1.00
CA ASP A 343 21.30 -0.53 0.13
C ASP A 343 20.23 -1.65 0.33
N TRP A 344 19.33 -1.87 -0.64
CA TRP A 344 18.42 -3.02 -0.65
C TRP A 344 19.12 -4.37 -0.78
N ASP A 345 20.36 -4.43 -1.28
CA ASP A 345 21.23 -5.61 -1.20
C ASP A 345 21.47 -6.07 0.26
N THR A 346 21.32 -5.16 1.22
CA THR A 346 21.36 -5.46 2.64
C THR A 346 19.97 -5.47 3.29
N ALA A 347 18.89 -5.40 2.50
CA ALA A 347 17.52 -5.18 2.98
C ALA A 347 17.39 -3.94 3.88
N LEU A 348 18.06 -2.84 3.52
CA LEU A 348 18.07 -1.58 4.27
C LEU A 348 18.53 -1.73 5.73
N ARG A 349 19.37 -2.74 6.03
CA ARG A 349 19.92 -2.98 7.37
C ARG A 349 21.15 -2.13 7.66
N GLU A 350 21.74 -1.57 6.61
CA GLU A 350 22.99 -0.82 6.62
C GLU A 350 22.84 0.44 5.75
N GLN A 351 23.70 1.45 5.96
CA GLN A 351 23.77 2.67 5.14
C GLN A 351 25.14 2.70 4.43
N ASN A 352 25.37 1.76 3.52
CA ASN A 352 26.62 1.61 2.79
C ASN A 352 26.70 2.56 1.58
N GLY A 353 25.56 3.09 1.12
CA GLY A 353 25.48 3.90 -0.09
C GLY A 353 25.64 3.07 -1.36
N ASN A 354 25.39 1.76 -1.29
CA ASN A 354 25.46 0.87 -2.44
C ASN A 354 24.26 1.11 -3.35
N VAL A 355 24.51 1.63 -4.55
CA VAL A 355 23.46 1.79 -5.56
C VAL A 355 23.09 0.41 -6.11
N ASN A 356 21.81 0.08 -6.06
CA ASN A 356 21.26 -1.13 -6.66
C ASN A 356 20.64 -0.77 -8.04
N PRO A 357 21.21 -1.25 -9.16
CA PRO A 357 20.84 -0.82 -10.51
C PRO A 357 19.57 -1.51 -11.02
N LEU A 358 18.43 -1.24 -10.38
CA LEU A 358 17.13 -1.90 -10.62
C LEU A 358 16.03 -0.94 -11.10
N GLY A 359 16.32 0.36 -11.21
CA GLY A 359 15.36 1.36 -11.68
C GLY A 359 15.10 1.36 -13.19
N LEU A 360 14.04 2.04 -13.63
CA LEU A 360 13.88 2.43 -15.04
C LEU A 360 14.93 3.45 -15.47
N PHE A 361 15.39 4.27 -14.52
CA PHE A 361 16.44 5.27 -14.64
C PHE A 361 17.49 5.05 -13.55
N ASP A 362 18.72 5.51 -13.78
CA ASP A 362 19.72 5.59 -12.72
C ASP A 362 19.46 6.77 -11.76
N LEU A 363 20.29 6.91 -10.72
CA LEU A 363 20.20 8.05 -9.79
C LEU A 363 20.49 9.42 -10.45
N ASP A 364 21.04 9.47 -11.66
CA ASP A 364 21.19 10.70 -12.44
C ASP A 364 19.96 11.00 -13.32
N ARG A 365 18.93 10.14 -13.27
CA ARG A 365 17.74 10.18 -14.15
C ARG A 365 18.10 9.93 -15.62
N LYS A 366 19.12 9.11 -15.88
CA LYS A 366 19.42 8.58 -17.21
C LYS A 366 18.72 7.24 -17.40
N ILE A 367 17.99 7.11 -18.50
CA ILE A 367 17.19 5.92 -18.78
C ILE A 367 18.07 4.67 -18.94
N ARG A 368 17.76 3.62 -18.17
CA ARG A 368 18.40 2.29 -18.26
C ARG A 368 17.85 1.46 -19.40
N ASN A 369 18.48 0.32 -19.69
CA ASN A 369 17.99 -0.56 -20.76
C ASN A 369 16.57 -1.08 -20.48
N VAL A 370 16.25 -1.39 -19.22
CA VAL A 370 14.90 -1.78 -18.82
C VAL A 370 13.89 -0.64 -18.94
N GLY A 371 14.29 0.61 -18.70
CA GLY A 371 13.46 1.79 -18.97
C GLY A 371 13.03 1.89 -20.43
N LYS A 372 13.98 1.71 -21.35
CA LYS A 372 13.70 1.70 -22.80
C LYS A 372 12.75 0.54 -23.17
N ALA A 373 13.01 -0.65 -22.63
CA ALA A 373 12.17 -1.82 -22.87
C ALA A 373 10.74 -1.64 -22.33
N TYR A 374 10.59 -1.05 -21.14
CA TYR A 374 9.28 -0.82 -20.54
C TYR A 374 8.49 0.27 -21.28
N LYS A 375 9.15 1.34 -21.72
CA LYS A 375 8.56 2.35 -22.61
C LYS A 375 8.03 1.73 -23.91
N GLN A 376 8.81 0.85 -24.54
CA GLN A 376 8.38 0.13 -25.74
C GLN A 376 7.18 -0.78 -25.46
N LEU A 377 7.23 -1.55 -24.36
CA LEU A 377 6.12 -2.41 -23.93
C LEU A 377 4.83 -1.60 -23.73
N ILE A 378 4.90 -0.45 -23.05
CA ILE A 378 3.72 0.41 -22.88
C ILE A 378 3.19 0.89 -24.23
N ALA A 379 4.07 1.33 -25.15
CA ALA A 379 3.67 1.77 -26.48
C ALA A 379 2.95 0.67 -27.28
N ASP A 380 3.45 -0.57 -27.21
CA ASP A 380 2.88 -1.71 -27.93
C ASP A 380 1.51 -2.13 -27.38
N TRP A 381 1.31 -2.06 -26.06
CA TRP A 381 0.15 -2.68 -25.40
C TRP A 381 -0.95 -1.69 -24.96
N ARG A 382 -0.65 -0.40 -24.80
CA ARG A 382 -1.61 0.61 -24.27
C ARG A 382 -2.94 0.68 -25.02
N ASN A 383 -2.92 0.45 -26.33
CA ASN A 383 -4.12 0.53 -27.18
C ASN A 383 -4.78 -0.84 -27.41
N VAL A 384 -4.06 -1.94 -27.17
CA VAL A 384 -4.53 -3.31 -27.42
C VAL A 384 -5.32 -3.85 -26.23
N LEU A 385 -4.84 -3.61 -25.00
CA LEU A 385 -5.43 -4.18 -23.79
C LEU A 385 -6.88 -3.71 -23.53
N PRO A 386 -7.23 -2.41 -23.69
CA PRO A 386 -8.61 -1.96 -23.51
C PRO A 386 -9.57 -2.60 -24.53
N ALA A 387 -9.12 -2.84 -25.76
CA ALA A 387 -9.94 -3.43 -26.83
C ALA A 387 -10.29 -4.91 -26.58
N GLN A 388 -9.51 -5.63 -25.76
CA GLN A 388 -9.73 -7.03 -25.43
C GLN A 388 -10.42 -7.25 -24.06
N SER A 389 -10.60 -6.19 -23.26
CA SER A 389 -11.18 -6.26 -21.91
C SER A 389 -12.59 -5.67 -21.87
N VAL A 390 -13.56 -6.37 -22.46
CA VAL A 390 -14.97 -5.91 -22.49
C VAL A 390 -15.62 -5.88 -21.09
N CYS A 391 -15.08 -6.60 -20.11
CA CYS A 391 -15.71 -6.77 -18.79
C CYS A 391 -14.81 -6.40 -17.59
N LEU A 392 -13.61 -5.86 -17.80
CA LEU A 392 -12.66 -5.55 -16.71
C LEU A 392 -12.23 -4.09 -16.78
N ILE A 393 -13.04 -3.20 -16.21
CA ILE A 393 -12.73 -1.77 -16.08
C ILE A 393 -12.66 -1.45 -14.59
N VAL A 394 -11.50 -1.00 -14.12
CA VAL A 394 -11.38 -0.43 -12.78
C VAL A 394 -12.03 0.96 -12.84
N PRO A 395 -12.98 1.30 -11.96
CA PRO A 395 -13.75 2.54 -12.02
C PRO A 395 -12.92 3.73 -11.49
N ILE A 396 -11.83 4.04 -12.21
CA ILE A 396 -10.95 5.16 -11.91
C ILE A 396 -11.52 6.41 -12.57
N LYS A 397 -11.85 7.42 -11.77
CA LYS A 397 -12.27 8.72 -12.29
C LYS A 397 -11.09 9.40 -12.96
N LYS A 398 -11.33 10.15 -14.04
CA LYS A 398 -10.28 11.03 -14.57
C LYS A 398 -10.04 12.17 -13.61
N ILE A 399 -8.81 12.68 -13.55
CA ILE A 399 -8.48 13.80 -12.64
C ILE A 399 -9.38 15.02 -12.91
N GLY A 400 -9.73 15.31 -14.17
CA GLY A 400 -10.67 16.38 -14.50
C GLY A 400 -12.13 16.13 -14.05
N GLU A 401 -12.56 14.87 -13.96
CA GLU A 401 -13.90 14.51 -13.45
C GLU A 401 -13.96 14.58 -11.92
N MET A 402 -12.81 14.45 -11.23
CA MET A 402 -12.71 14.56 -9.77
C MET A 402 -12.92 16.00 -9.27
N ASP A 403 -12.62 17.01 -10.10
CA ASP A 403 -12.83 18.42 -9.76
C ASP A 403 -14.32 18.83 -9.71
N GLU A 404 -15.16 18.19 -10.53
CA GLU A 404 -16.61 18.47 -10.56
C GLU A 404 -17.32 17.98 -9.28
N ASP A 405 -16.89 16.84 -8.75
CA ASP A 405 -17.40 16.28 -7.47
C ASP A 405 -16.95 17.14 -6.27
N ASP A 406 -15.71 17.64 -6.27
CA ASP A 406 -15.20 18.55 -5.23
C ASP A 406 -15.98 19.87 -5.22
N ALA A 407 -16.30 20.42 -6.40
CA ALA A 407 -17.09 21.63 -6.54
C ALA A 407 -18.57 21.42 -6.13
N ALA A 408 -19.17 20.29 -6.53
CA ALA A 408 -20.54 19.94 -6.18
C ALA A 408 -20.70 19.64 -4.67
N GLY A 409 -19.74 18.94 -4.06
CA GLY A 409 -19.69 18.67 -2.63
C GLY A 409 -19.57 19.94 -1.77
N ARG A 410 -18.77 20.92 -2.22
CA ARG A 410 -18.68 22.25 -1.58
C ARG A 410 -19.95 23.08 -1.73
N HIS A 411 -20.67 22.97 -2.85
CA HIS A 411 -21.96 23.64 -3.03
C HIS A 411 -23.07 23.08 -2.11
N LEU A 412 -23.08 21.76 -1.90
CA LEU A 412 -24.01 21.11 -0.98
C LEU A 412 -23.71 21.42 0.50
N SER A 413 -22.43 21.53 0.89
CA SER A 413 -22.05 21.93 2.26
C SER A 413 -22.21 23.43 2.53
N GLY A 414 -22.03 24.28 1.51
CA GLY A 414 -22.29 25.72 1.59
C GLY A 414 -23.77 26.09 1.72
N SER A 415 -24.66 25.37 1.02
CA SER A 415 -26.12 25.58 1.12
C SER A 415 -26.71 25.15 2.46
N GLY A 416 -26.17 24.10 3.10
CA GLY A 416 -26.55 23.70 4.46
C GLY A 416 -26.19 24.74 5.54
N THR A 417 -25.17 25.56 5.29
CA THR A 417 -24.73 26.61 6.23
C THR A 417 -25.63 27.85 6.15
N GLN A 418 -26.11 28.21 4.95
CA GLN A 418 -27.10 29.29 4.79
C GLN A 418 -28.50 28.90 5.31
N ALA A 419 -28.91 27.63 5.16
CA ALA A 419 -30.18 27.16 5.71
C ALA A 419 -30.21 27.20 7.25
N LYS A 420 -29.10 26.92 7.93
CA LYS A 420 -28.99 27.03 9.40
C LYS A 420 -28.95 28.47 9.90
N GLN A 421 -28.37 29.40 9.15
CA GLN A 421 -28.41 30.83 9.52
C GLN A 421 -29.80 31.46 9.32
N ALA A 422 -30.56 31.00 8.33
CA ALA A 422 -31.93 31.47 8.11
C ALA A 422 -32.93 30.95 9.18
N GLN A 423 -32.72 29.74 9.72
CA GLN A 423 -33.56 29.22 10.82
C GLN A 423 -33.29 29.92 12.16
N ASN A 424 -32.04 30.25 12.48
CA ASN A 424 -31.71 30.96 13.73
C ASN A 424 -32.13 32.44 13.73
N ALA A 425 -32.38 33.05 12.57
CA ALA A 425 -32.86 34.43 12.48
C ALA A 425 -34.39 34.55 12.68
N ASN A 426 -35.16 33.49 12.43
CA ASN A 426 -36.61 33.48 12.58
C ASN A 426 -37.08 33.11 14.01
N GLU A 427 -36.23 32.51 14.85
CA GLU A 427 -36.58 32.18 16.24
C GLU A 427 -36.30 33.32 17.24
N ALA A 428 -35.70 34.43 16.78
CA ALA A 428 -35.35 35.57 17.64
C ALA A 428 -36.38 36.71 17.64
N ASP A 429 -37.46 36.62 16.86
CA ASP A 429 -38.41 37.73 16.65
C ASP A 429 -39.85 37.46 17.14
N ASP A 430 -40.12 36.32 17.78
CA ASP A 430 -41.46 36.00 18.31
C ASP A 430 -41.44 35.77 19.82
N GLY A 431 -41.31 36.89 20.55
CA GLY A 431 -41.15 36.90 22.00
C GLY A 431 -41.73 38.13 22.68
N SER A 432 -42.93 38.59 22.29
CA SER A 432 -43.72 39.51 23.14
C SER A 432 -45.19 39.61 22.73
N ALA A 433 -46.11 39.12 23.58
CA ALA A 433 -47.37 39.78 23.98
C ALA A 433 -48.41 38.79 24.57
N THR A 434 -48.53 38.82 25.90
CA THR A 434 -49.75 38.85 26.74
C THR A 434 -51.12 38.42 26.20
N GLY A 435 -51.87 37.63 26.99
CA GLY A 435 -53.31 37.89 27.22
C GLY A 435 -54.26 36.69 27.40
N THR A 436 -54.55 36.35 28.67
CA THR A 436 -55.88 36.05 29.28
C THR A 436 -56.93 35.15 28.59
N GLY A 437 -57.49 34.19 29.35
CA GLY A 437 -58.87 33.72 29.17
C GLY A 437 -59.20 32.33 29.73
N ASP A 438 -59.92 32.28 30.85
CA ASP A 438 -60.48 31.13 31.57
C ASP A 438 -61.53 30.30 30.79
N HIS A 439 -61.65 28.99 31.09
CA HIS A 439 -62.82 28.32 31.74
C HIS A 439 -62.90 26.79 31.50
N GLU A 440 -62.95 26.04 32.62
CA GLU A 440 -63.81 24.89 33.00
C GLU A 440 -63.99 23.64 32.08
N ALA A 441 -63.73 22.41 32.59
CA ALA A 441 -64.62 21.59 33.45
C ALA A 441 -64.26 20.07 33.48
N GLN A 442 -64.26 19.50 34.70
CA GLN A 442 -64.70 18.13 35.13
C GLN A 442 -63.91 16.88 34.65
N ALA A 443 -63.52 15.91 35.48
CA ALA A 443 -63.82 15.55 36.88
C ALA A 443 -62.60 14.84 37.52
#